data_AF-A0A2V6G0Q7-F1
#
_entry.id   AF-A0A2V6G0Q7-F1
#
_cell.length_a   1.000
_cell.length_b   1.000
_cell.length_c   1.000
_cell.angle_alpha   90.00
_cell.angle_beta   90.00
_cell.angle_gamma   90.00
#
_symmetry.space_group_name_H-M   'P 1'
#
loop_
_entity.id
_entity.type
_entity.pdbx_description
1 polymer ?
#
loop_
_entity_poly.entity_id
_entity_poly.type
_entity_poly.pdbx_seq_one_letter_code
_entity_poly.pdbx_strand_id
1 'polypeptide(L)' 'MQFDGKWFIARCLDLPVTSQGETMEIAKANLKEAIELYVDTWGIDDVERTIGDPELAKVEVAV' A
#
# COMPACT_ATOMS: atom_id res chain seq x y z
N MET A 1 -10.05 13.63 -1.74
CA MET A 1 -9.13 13.75 -0.60
C MET A 1 -8.11 14.84 -0.94
N GLN A 2 -8.00 15.88 -0.13
CA GLN A 2 -7.02 16.97 -0.34
C GLN A 2 -5.73 16.61 0.39
N PHE A 3 -4.59 16.66 -0.31
CA PHE A 3 -3.25 16.47 0.26
C PHE A 3 -2.69 17.84 0.61
N ASP A 4 -2.46 18.11 1.91
CA ASP A 4 -1.97 19.41 2.38
C ASP A 4 -0.42 19.52 2.39
N GLY A 5 0.28 18.49 1.90
CA GLY A 5 1.73 18.44 1.88
C GLY A 5 2.41 18.03 3.20
N LYS A 6 1.66 17.82 4.28
CA LYS A 6 2.23 17.53 5.62
C LYS A 6 2.27 16.05 6.00
N TRP A 7 1.63 15.18 5.22
CA TRP A 7 1.46 13.77 5.55
C TRP A 7 2.22 12.87 4.57
N PHE A 8 2.82 11.81 5.07
CA PHE A 8 3.35 10.73 4.26
C PHE A 8 2.20 9.83 3.80
N ILE A 9 2.20 9.45 2.53
CA ILE A 9 1.25 8.49 1.96
C ILE A 9 1.98 7.17 1.73
N ALA A 10 1.41 6.06 2.21
CA ALA A 10 1.89 4.72 1.94
C ALA A 10 0.80 3.92 1.21
N ARG A 11 1.19 3.12 0.22
CA ARG A 11 0.27 2.36 -0.64
C ARG A 11 0.78 0.93 -0.79
N CYS A 12 -0.13 -0.03 -0.72
CA CYS A 12 0.12 -1.39 -1.18
C CYS A 12 -0.03 -1.43 -2.72
N LEU A 13 0.91 -2.06 -3.42
CA LEU A 13 0.84 -2.14 -4.89
C LEU A 13 -0.12 -3.24 -5.35
N ASP A 14 -0.20 -4.33 -4.58
CA ASP A 14 -1.00 -5.50 -4.93
C ASP A 14 -2.45 -5.41 -4.46
N LEU A 15 -2.73 -4.58 -3.45
CA LEU A 15 -4.06 -4.43 -2.86
C LEU A 15 -4.55 -2.99 -2.95
N PRO A 16 -5.87 -2.76 -3.07
CA PRO A 16 -6.47 -1.43 -3.14
C PRO A 16 -6.49 -0.72 -1.77
N VAL A 17 -5.35 -0.74 -1.06
CA VAL A 17 -5.18 -0.22 0.29
C VAL A 17 -4.15 0.91 0.26
N THR A 18 -4.51 2.04 0.86
CA THR A 18 -3.64 3.21 1.02
C THR A 18 -3.86 3.77 2.41
N SER A 19 -2.79 4.23 3.05
CA SER A 19 -2.80 4.87 4.36
C SER A 19 -2.01 6.17 4.33
N GLN A 20 -2.12 6.94 5.41
CA GLN A 20 -1.35 8.17 5.63
C GLN A 20 -0.85 8.26 7.07
N GLY A 21 0.23 9.03 7.29
CA GLY A 21 0.77 9.31 8.61
C GLY A 21 1.63 10.57 8.64
N GLU A 22 1.78 11.19 9.81
CA GLU A 22 2.62 12.40 9.97
C GLU A 22 4.12 12.11 9.79
N THR A 23 4.53 10.85 9.97
CA THR A 23 5.87 10.34 9.67
C THR A 23 5.79 9.14 8.73
N MET A 24 6.92 8.80 8.10
CA MET A 24 7.03 7.61 7.27
C MET A 24 6.70 6.34 8.06
N GLU A 25 7.14 6.25 9.32
CA GLU A 25 6.91 5.12 10.22
C GLU A 25 5.42 4.96 10.54
N ILE A 26 4.73 6.07 10.84
CA ILE A 26 3.28 6.05 11.10
C ILE A 26 2.51 5.64 9.85
N ALA A 27 2.86 6.18 8.67
CA ALA A 27 2.20 5.81 7.42
C ALA A 27 2.35 4.31 7.13
N LYS A 28 3.54 3.74 7.35
CA LYS A 28 3.81 2.31 7.19
C LYS A 28 3.07 1.44 8.21
N ALA A 29 3.04 1.83 9.49
CA ALA A 29 2.29 1.12 10.52
C ALA A 29 0.79 1.10 10.20
N ASN A 30 0.23 2.25 9.83
CA ASN A 30 -1.17 2.36 9.40
C ASN A 30 -1.45 1.54 8.13
N LEU A 31 -0.49 1.44 7.20
CA LEU A 31 -0.64 0.62 6.00
C LEU A 31 -0.76 -0.86 6.37
N LYS A 32 0.06 -1.33 7.30
CA LYS A 32 0.04 -2.72 7.77
C LYS A 32 -1.32 -3.08 8.37
N GLU A 33 -1.83 -2.27 9.28
CA GLU A 33 -3.14 -2.49 9.89
C GLU A 33 -4.27 -2.49 8.84
N ALA A 34 -4.20 -1.59 7.86
CA ALA A 34 -5.19 -1.53 6.79
C ALA A 34 -5.15 -2.76 5.86
N ILE A 35 -3.97 -3.35 5.64
CA ILE A 35 -3.81 -4.61 4.91
C ILE A 35 -4.40 -5.76 5.72
N GLU A 36 -4.08 -5.86 7.01
CA GLU A 36 -4.62 -6.90 7.90
C GLU A 36 -6.15 -6.85 7.93
N LEU A 37 -6.73 -5.65 8.06
CA LEU A 37 -8.18 -5.46 8.00
C LEU A 37 -8.79 -5.87 6.64
N TYR A 38 -8.09 -5.59 5.54
CA TYR A 38 -8.55 -6.00 4.21
C TYR A 38 -8.57 -7.53 4.08
N VAL A 39 -7.50 -8.20 4.52
CA VAL A 39 -7.41 -9.67 4.51
C VAL A 39 -8.48 -10.28 5.40
N ASP A 40 -8.72 -9.74 6.60
CA ASP A 40 -9.76 -10.23 7.50
C ASP A 40 -11.17 -10.05 6.92
N THR A 41 -11.39 -9.01 6.11
CA THR A 41 -12.70 -8.71 5.51
C THR A 41 -13.01 -9.63 4.33
N TRP A 42 -12.03 -9.90 3.47
CA TRP A 42 -12.23 -10.63 2.21
C TRP A 42 -11.73 -12.08 2.26
N GLY A 43 -10.94 -12.45 3.27
CA GLY A 43 -10.30 -13.76 3.36
C GLY A 43 -9.02 -13.85 2.51
N ILE A 44 -8.06 -14.63 2.99
CA ILE A 44 -6.76 -14.77 2.34
C ILE A 44 -6.85 -15.37 0.92
N ASP A 45 -7.78 -16.31 0.70
CA ASP A 45 -7.96 -16.97 -0.59
C ASP A 45 -8.38 -16.00 -1.69
N ASP A 46 -9.24 -15.02 -1.38
CA ASP A 46 -9.67 -13.99 -2.33
C ASP A 46 -8.58 -12.92 -2.55
N VAL A 47 -7.80 -12.63 -1.52
CA VAL A 47 -6.65 -11.73 -1.58
C VAL A 47 -5.56 -12.29 -2.48
N GLU A 48 -5.17 -13.56 -2.33
CA GLU A 48 -4.14 -14.19 -3.15
C GLU A 48 -4.47 -14.13 -4.65
N ARG A 49 -5.75 -14.21 -5.02
CA ARG A 49 -6.20 -14.09 -6.42
C ARG A 49 -6.05 -12.69 -6.99
N THR A 50 -5.90 -11.68 -6.14
CA THR A 50 -5.69 -10.28 -6.53
C THR A 50 -4.21 -9.97 -6.73
N ILE A 51 -3.32 -10.73 -6.09
CA ILE A 51 -1.87 -10.61 -6.25
C ILE A 51 -1.49 -11.22 -7.61
N GLY A 52 -1.14 -10.36 -8.56
CA GLY A 52 -0.65 -10.77 -9.88
C GLY A 52 0.80 -11.25 -9.83
N ASP A 53 1.24 -11.91 -10.91
CA ASP A 53 2.67 -12.16 -11.11
C ASP A 53 3.42 -10.82 -11.17
N PRO A 54 4.62 -10.73 -10.55
CA PRO A 54 5.39 -9.49 -10.55
C PRO A 54 5.76 -9.08 -11.98
N GLU A 55 5.34 -7.89 -12.39
CA GLU A 55 5.75 -7.30 -13.67
C GLU A 55 7.13 -6.63 -13.54
N LEU A 56 8.10 -7.11 -14.32
CA LEU A 56 9.45 -6.55 -14.37
C LEU A 56 9.54 -5.44 -15.42
N ALA A 57 9.83 -4.22 -14.99
CA ALA A 57 10.10 -3.08 -15.88
C ALA A 57 11.54 -2.58 -15.71
N LYS A 58 12.23 -2.33 -16.84
CA LYS A 58 13.54 -1.66 -16.83
C LYS A 58 13.31 -0.15 -16.66
N VAL A 59 13.86 0.42 -15.60
CA VAL A 59 13.80 1.87 -15.34
C VAL A 59 15.21 2.43 -15.37
N GLU A 60 15.44 3.46 -16.18
CA GLU A 60 16.70 4.22 -16.18
C GLU A 60 16.58 5.36 -15.16
N VAL A 61 17.46 5.38 -14.17
CA VAL A 61 17.51 6.43 -13.15
C VAL A 61 18.61 7.41 -13.53
N ALA A 62 18.23 8.63 -13.89
CA ALA A 62 19.17 9.75 -14.01
C ALA A 62 19.40 10.38 -12.62
N VAL A 63 20.67 10.56 -12.24
CA VAL A 63 21.10 11.25 -11.03
C VAL A 63 21.40 12.71 -11.35
#